data_AF-A0A518RC94-F1
#
_entry.id   AF-A0A518RC94-F1
#
_cell.length_a   1.000
_cell.length_b   1.000
_cell.length_c   1.000
_cell.angle_alpha   90.00
_cell.angle_beta   90.00
_cell.angle_gamma   90.00
#
_symmetry.space_group_name_H-M   'P 1'
#
loop_
_entity.id
_entity.type
_entity.pdbx_description
1 polymer ?
#
loop_
_entity_poly.entity_id
_entity_poly.type
_entity_poly.pdbx_seq_one_letter_code
_entity_poly.pdbx_strand_id
1 'polypeptide(L)' 'MTDDPDPVTLKRMERAVRKLPRLQREIFLAARLDNLSYVEIAERTGLTAGQVEREIAKALVSIARRMARRPRRWWNSR' A
#
# COMPACT_ATOMS: atom_id res chain seq x y z
N MET A 1 11.80 -22.58 1.41
CA MET A 1 10.36 -22.54 1.72
C MET A 1 9.84 -21.36 0.93
N THR A 2 9.13 -21.61 -0.17
CA THR A 2 8.84 -20.58 -1.17
C THR A 2 7.75 -19.67 -0.61
N ASP A 3 8.13 -18.49 -0.10
CA ASP A 3 7.24 -17.35 0.17
C ASP A 3 6.75 -16.73 -1.16
N ASP A 4 6.40 -17.55 -2.15
CA ASP A 4 5.80 -17.07 -3.38
C ASP A 4 4.32 -16.78 -3.06
N PRO A 5 3.89 -15.51 -3.07
CA PRO A 5 2.52 -15.17 -2.73
C PRO A 5 1.57 -15.85 -3.70
N ASP A 6 0.49 -16.46 -3.19
CA ASP A 6 -0.47 -17.12 -4.08
C ASP A 6 -0.94 -16.13 -5.18
N PRO A 7 -1.15 -16.58 -6.43
CA PRO A 7 -1.48 -15.68 -7.55
C PRO A 7 -2.71 -14.81 -7.28
N VAL A 8 -3.62 -15.28 -6.42
CA VAL A 8 -4.82 -14.54 -5.98
C VAL A 8 -4.46 -13.38 -5.06
N THR A 9 -3.56 -13.55 -4.08
CA THR A 9 -3.08 -12.46 -3.21
C THR A 9 -2.26 -11.47 -3.99
N LEU A 10 -1.38 -11.92 -4.90
CA LEU A 10 -0.61 -11.03 -5.76
C LEU A 10 -1.54 -10.14 -6.61
N LYS A 11 -2.54 -10.73 -7.26
CA LYS A 11 -3.53 -9.98 -8.05
C LYS A 11 -4.37 -9.01 -7.21
N ARG A 12 -4.68 -9.35 -5.96
CA ARG A 12 -5.39 -8.45 -5.04
C ARG A 12 -4.50 -7.30 -4.58
N MET A 13 -3.24 -7.58 -4.26
CA MET A 13 -2.25 -6.56 -3.88
C MET A 13 -2.03 -5.58 -5.03
N GLU A 14 -1.82 -6.09 -6.24
CA GLU A 14 -1.66 -5.26 -7.43
C GLU A 14 -2.88 -4.34 -7.65
N ARG A 15 -4.09 -4.89 -7.54
CA ARG A 15 -5.33 -4.09 -7.60
C ARG A 15 -5.42 -3.06 -6.48
N ALA A 16 -4.94 -3.37 -5.28
CA ALA A 16 -4.94 -2.44 -4.16
C ALA A 16 -4.00 -1.27 -4.41
N VAL A 17 -2.78 -1.54 -4.87
CA VAL A 17 -1.75 -0.54 -5.23
C VAL A 17 -2.22 0.34 -6.38
N ARG A 18 -2.81 -0.23 -7.44
CA ARG A 18 -3.36 0.54 -8.58
C ARG A 18 -4.46 1.53 -8.16
N LYS A 19 -5.17 1.27 -7.06
CA LYS A 19 -6.23 2.14 -6.53
C LYS A 19 -5.73 3.22 -5.56
N LEU A 20 -4.41 3.31 -5.33
CA LEU A 20 -3.84 4.42 -4.59
C LEU A 20 -3.90 5.73 -5.40
N PRO A 21 -4.08 6.89 -4.74
CA PRO A 21 -3.76 8.19 -5.32
C PRO A 21 -2.36 8.18 -5.94
N ARG A 22 -2.16 8.94 -7.02
CA ARG A 22 -0.93 8.92 -7.82
C ARG A 22 0.33 9.11 -6.95
N LEU A 23 0.36 10.16 -6.14
CA LEU A 23 1.48 10.48 -5.25
C LEU A 23 1.79 9.35 -4.26
N GLN A 24 0.77 8.80 -3.60
CA GLN A 24 0.92 7.69 -2.64
C GLN A 24 1.46 6.42 -3.32
N ARG A 25 1.04 6.17 -4.56
CA ARG A 25 1.51 5.04 -5.36
C ARG A 25 2.98 5.20 -5.73
N GLU A 26 3.37 6.37 -6.22
CA GLU A 26 4.75 6.70 -6.59
C GLU A 26 5.67 6.55 -5.37
N ILE A 27 5.30 7.15 -4.23
CA ILE A 27 6.05 7.06 -2.98
C ILE A 27 6.14 5.61 -2.47
N PHE A 28 5.03 4.87 -2.47
CA PHE A 28 5.01 3.47 -2.01
C PHE A 28 5.88 2.56 -2.88
N LEU A 29 5.82 2.70 -4.20
CA LEU A 29 6.61 1.89 -5.13
C LEU A 29 8.10 2.23 -5.01
N ALA A 30 8.45 3.51 -4.89
CA ALA A 30 9.82 3.95 -4.65
C ALA A 30 10.41 3.36 -3.37
N ALA A 31 9.64 3.33 -2.28
CA ALA A 31 10.09 2.74 -1.02
C ALA A 31 10.20 1.21 -1.07
N ARG A 32 9.31 0.52 -1.81
CA ARG A 32 9.17 -0.95 -1.73
C ARG A 32 9.81 -1.73 -2.87
N LEU A 33 9.85 -1.18 -4.08
CA LEU A 33 10.45 -1.83 -5.24
C LEU A 33 11.85 -1.27 -5.52
N ASP A 34 12.00 0.06 -5.41
CA ASP A 34 13.28 0.72 -5.67
C ASP A 34 14.15 0.83 -4.41
N ASN A 35 13.63 0.40 -3.25
CA ASN A 35 14.30 0.39 -1.94
C ASN A 35 14.88 1.76 -1.53
N LEU A 36 14.24 2.85 -1.95
CA LEU A 36 14.65 4.21 -1.58
C LEU A 36 14.28 4.53 -0.12
N SER A 37 15.17 5.25 0.55
CA SER A 37 14.88 5.85 1.85
C SER A 37 13.85 6.98 1.73
N TYR A 38 13.23 7.34 2.86
CA TYR A 38 12.25 8.44 2.86
C TYR A 38 12.88 9.80 2.54
N VAL A 39 14.18 9.96 2.80
CA VAL A 39 14.94 11.17 2.45
C VAL A 39 15.14 11.26 0.94
N GLU A 40 15.56 10.17 0.29
CA GLU A 40 15.73 10.15 -1.18
C GLU A 40 14.38 10.35 -1.91
N ILE A 41 13.29 9.79 -1.37
CA ILE A 41 11.95 10.01 -1.91
C ILE A 41 11.52 11.47 -1.72
N ALA A 42 11.82 12.06 -0.57
CA ALA A 42 11.53 13.46 -0.26
C ALA A 42 12.23 14.39 -1.27
N GLU A 43 13.52 14.16 -1.54
CA GLU A 43 14.29 14.89 -2.54
C GLU A 43 13.69 14.79 -3.96
N ARG A 44 13.29 13.57 -4.38
CA ARG A 44 12.70 13.35 -5.71
C ARG A 44 11.31 13.96 -5.90
N THR A 45 10.55 14.06 -4.82
CA THR A 45 9.14 14.52 -4.86
C THR A 45 8.98 15.99 -4.46
N GLY A 46 10.04 16.64 -3.96
CA GLY A 46 9.97 17.98 -3.38
C GLY A 46 9.20 18.04 -2.05
N LEU A 47 9.03 16.89 -1.39
CA LEU A 47 8.39 16.78 -0.08
C LEU A 47 9.45 16.79 1.03
N THR A 48 9.00 16.90 2.27
CA THR A 48 9.81 16.60 3.45
C THR A 48 9.71 15.12 3.81
N ALA A 49 10.71 14.56 4.50
CA ALA A 49 10.69 13.16 4.96
C ALA A 49 9.44 12.84 5.81
N GLY A 50 8.99 13.77 6.66
CA GLY A 50 7.75 13.61 7.44
C GLY A 50 6.47 13.62 6.58
N GLN A 51 6.44 14.35 5.46
CA GLN A 51 5.33 14.26 4.50
C GLN A 51 5.34 12.92 3.76
N VAL A 52 6.53 12.44 3.37
CA VAL A 52 6.70 11.10 2.76
C VAL A 52 6.19 10.01 3.70
N GLU A 53 6.58 10.05 4.97
CA GLU A 53 6.11 9.10 5.99
C GLU A 53 4.58 9.10 6.12
N ARG A 54 3.95 10.28 6.15
CA ARG A 54 2.48 10.41 6.20
C ARG A 54 1.81 9.81 4.96
N GLU A 55 2.37 10.03 3.77
CA GLU A 55 1.82 9.45 2.54
C GLU A 55 2.02 7.92 2.49
N ILE A 56 3.15 7.39 2.98
CA ILE A 56 3.34 5.94 3.17
C ILE A 56 2.30 5.37 4.13
N ALA A 57 2.07 6.00 5.28
CA ALA A 57 1.08 5.53 6.24
C ALA A 57 -0.33 5.48 5.64
N LYS A 58 -0.72 6.52 4.88
CA LYS A 58 -2.00 6.55 4.14
C LYS A 58 -2.06 5.42 3.09
N ALA A 59 -0.99 5.20 2.34
CA ALA A 59 -0.91 4.13 1.35
C ALA A 59 -1.08 2.75 1.99
N LEU A 60 -0.37 2.47 3.09
CA LEU A 60 -0.45 1.20 3.82
C LEU A 60 -1.86 0.94 4.38
N VAL A 61 -2.49 1.94 5.01
CA VAL A 61 -3.87 1.84 5.50
C VAL A 61 -4.85 1.57 4.35
N SER A 62 -4.65 2.25 3.21
CA SER A 62 -5.47 2.10 2.01
C SER A 62 -5.34 0.69 1.40
N ILE A 63 -4.13 0.14 1.35
CA ILE A 63 -3.86 -1.24 0.91
C ILE A 63 -4.48 -2.23 1.90
N ALA A 64 -4.22 -2.09 3.19
CA ALA A 64 -4.72 -3.00 4.23
C ALA A 64 -6.25 -3.11 4.20
N ARG A 65 -6.97 -1.98 4.06
CA ARG A 65 -8.44 -1.98 3.94
C ARG A 65 -8.95 -2.71 2.70
N ARG A 66 -8.20 -2.71 1.60
CA ARG A 66 -8.57 -3.41 0.36
C ARG A 66 -8.22 -4.90 0.41
N MET A 67 -7.20 -5.25 1.19
CA MET A 67 -6.78 -6.64 1.41
C MET A 67 -7.62 -7.33 2.48
N ALA A 68 -8.18 -6.59 3.43
CA ALA A 68 -9.06 -7.14 4.45
C ALA A 68 -10.29 -7.82 3.83
N ARG A 69 -10.49 -9.10 4.13
CA ARG A 69 -11.75 -9.80 3.84
C ARG A 69 -12.83 -9.12 4.68
N ARG A 70 -13.93 -8.65 4.05
CA ARG A 70 -15.07 -8.14 4.81
C ARG A 70 -15.49 -9.22 5.81
N PRO A 71 -15.61 -8.90 7.12
CA PRO A 71 -16.16 -9.87 8.05
C PRO A 71 -17.55 -10.26 7.54
N ARG A 72 -17.80 -11.57 7.40
CA ARG A 72 -19.14 -12.07 7.13
C ARG A 72 -19.98 -11.65 8.33
N ARG A 73 -20.86 -10.64 8.14
CA ARG A 73 -21.83 -10.24 9.16
C ARG A 73 -22.74 -11.44 9.37
N TRP A 74 -22.50 -12.19 10.44
CA TRP A 74 -23.29 -13.38 10.78
C TRP A 74 -24.51 -13.05 11.66
N TRP A 75 -24.70 -11.78 12.02
CA TRP A 75 -25.80 -11.27 12.86
C TRP A 75 -26.99 -10.67 12.08
N ASN A 76 -27.31 -11.22 10.91
CA ASN A 76 -28.61 -11.01 10.26
C ASN A 76 -29.29 -12.38 10.07
N SER A 77 -29.66 -13.00 11.18
CA SER A 77 -30.69 -14.04 11.23
C SER A 77 -31.49 -13.79 12.50
N ARG A 78 -32.80 -13.75 12.32
CA ARG A 78 -33.83 -13.27 13.24
C ARG A 78 -33.79 -13.93 14.61
#